data_AF-A0AAX3VQ32-F1
#
_entry.id   AF-A0AAX3VQ32-F1
#
_cell.length_a   1.000
_cell.length_b   1.000
_cell.length_c   1.000
_cell.angle_alpha   90.00
_cell.angle_beta   90.00
_cell.angle_gamma   90.00
#
_symmetry.space_group_name_H-M   'P 1'
#
loop_
_entity.id
_entity.type
_entity.pdbx_description
1 polymer ?
#
loop_
_entity_poly.entity_id
_entity_poly.type
_entity_poly.pdbx_seq_one_letter_code
_entity_poly.pdbx_strand_id
1 'polypeptide(L)'
;MKKFLSAKACSPLAIKSLLPKFETEEKCYKEKQLRVNTLSRSELITARRLAEKLSDCDDEEPCFSFSCPVCVREFRIKKISQLALLCEDYQAWKFVTIIYYDRMTSTLGELSIQRLIGRLRKQLKRSGISDVLIGFFEVDYHPEYQRWMPHFHLLVRCDSTRNITWRKLRDCFNKCGKSNDVDIEVRRPTLVKRLKNPLGLISYICKIKWMRVESYYVEGERMTRKLRLKKVNFVHSLLTLDSLKLSDIEFMHGIRQHGATLRESVLGKK
;
A
#
# COMPACT_ATOMS: atom_id res chain seq x y z
N MET A 1 7.42 10.33 6.02
CA MET A 1 6.16 11.10 6.01
C MET A 1 6.39 12.59 6.27
N LYS A 2 7.11 12.98 7.34
CA LYS A 2 7.41 14.38 7.72
C LYS A 2 7.70 15.33 6.55
N LYS A 3 8.76 15.09 5.78
CA LYS A 3 9.16 15.92 4.62
C LYS A 3 8.04 16.15 3.59
N PHE A 4 7.19 15.14 3.38
CA PHE A 4 6.07 15.23 2.43
C PHE A 4 4.94 16.09 2.99
N LEU A 5 4.57 15.85 4.25
CA LEU A 5 3.51 16.61 4.91
C LEU A 5 3.91 18.08 5.15
N SER A 6 5.19 18.37 5.35
CA SER A 6 5.70 19.74 5.54
C SER A 6 5.93 20.52 4.24
N ALA A 7 5.86 19.87 3.07
CA ALA A 7 6.05 20.56 1.80
C ALA A 7 4.88 21.52 1.53
N LYS A 8 5.19 22.74 1.05
CA LYS A 8 4.17 23.65 0.49
C LYS A 8 3.52 22.96 -0.71
N ALA A 9 2.18 22.84 -0.71
CA ALA A 9 1.50 21.84 -1.52
C ALA A 9 0.05 22.14 -1.86
N CYS A 10 -0.33 21.74 -3.10
CA CYS A 10 -1.67 21.72 -3.69
C CYS A 10 -2.82 21.82 -2.70
N SER A 11 -3.72 22.79 -2.95
CA SER A 11 -5.02 22.87 -2.29
C SER A 11 -5.66 21.48 -2.28
N PRO A 12 -5.92 20.90 -1.09
CA PRO A 12 -6.53 19.59 -1.00
C PRO A 12 -7.83 19.57 -1.77
N LEU A 13 -8.08 18.48 -2.52
CA LEU A 13 -9.40 18.26 -3.09
C LEU A 13 -10.44 18.24 -1.96
N ALA A 14 -11.69 18.57 -2.29
CA ALA A 14 -12.82 18.43 -1.37
C ALA A 14 -13.17 16.95 -1.12
N ILE A 15 -12.24 16.21 -0.48
CA ILE A 15 -12.29 14.76 -0.30
C ILE A 15 -13.59 14.31 0.37
N LYS A 16 -14.10 15.07 1.35
CA LYS A 16 -15.37 14.75 2.04
C LYS A 16 -16.57 14.70 1.08
N SER A 17 -16.62 15.61 0.10
CA SER A 17 -17.68 15.65 -0.91
C SER A 17 -17.51 14.56 -1.97
N LEU A 18 -16.26 14.38 -2.45
CA LEU A 18 -15.96 13.47 -3.57
C LEU A 18 -15.84 11.99 -3.16
N LEU A 19 -15.58 11.71 -1.88
CA LEU A 19 -15.36 10.38 -1.32
C LEU A 19 -16.17 10.20 -0.03
N PRO A 20 -17.50 9.99 -0.10
CA PRO A 20 -18.36 9.91 1.08
C PRO A 20 -18.03 8.75 2.03
N LYS A 21 -17.30 7.74 1.55
CA LYS A 21 -16.82 6.59 2.35
C LYS A 21 -15.39 6.76 2.89
N PHE A 22 -14.77 7.92 2.71
CA PHE A 22 -13.46 8.23 3.27
C PHE A 22 -13.53 8.30 4.80
N GLU A 23 -12.43 7.99 5.48
CA GLU A 23 -12.40 8.05 6.94
C GLU A 23 -12.61 9.48 7.48
N THR A 24 -13.41 9.58 8.55
CA THR A 24 -13.61 10.84 9.28
C THR A 24 -12.50 11.02 10.31
N GLU A 25 -12.27 12.28 10.72
CA GLU A 25 -11.38 12.60 11.85
C GLU A 25 -11.78 11.81 13.10
N GLU A 26 -13.06 11.83 13.46
CA GLU A 26 -13.58 11.09 14.62
C GLU A 26 -13.26 9.59 14.56
N LYS A 27 -13.44 8.93 13.41
CA LYS A 27 -13.07 7.51 13.23
C LYS A 27 -11.57 7.29 13.36
N CYS A 28 -10.76 8.24 12.91
CA CYS A 28 -9.30 8.17 13.07
C CYS A 28 -8.89 8.34 14.52
N TYR A 29 -9.49 9.27 15.27
CA TYR A 29 -9.26 9.44 16.70
C TYR A 29 -9.67 8.21 17.51
N LYS A 30 -10.85 7.63 17.24
CA LYS A 30 -11.29 6.36 17.87
C LYS A 30 -10.33 5.21 17.57
N GLU A 31 -9.88 5.08 16.32
CA GLU A 31 -8.86 4.10 15.94
C GLU A 31 -7.50 4.36 16.62
N LYS A 32 -7.11 5.64 16.82
CA LYS A 32 -5.89 6.03 17.52
C LYS A 32 -5.94 5.56 18.98
N GLN A 33 -7.03 5.87 19.68
CA GLN A 33 -7.24 5.43 21.07
C GLN A 33 -7.22 3.91 21.20
N LEU A 34 -7.87 3.19 20.28
CA LEU A 34 -7.82 1.72 20.26
C LEU A 34 -6.39 1.18 20.10
N ARG A 35 -5.59 1.79 19.21
CA ARG A 35 -4.17 1.41 19.02
C ARG A 35 -3.35 1.70 20.27
N VAL A 36 -3.47 2.89 20.84
CA VAL A 36 -2.80 3.28 22.10
C VAL A 36 -3.11 2.27 23.21
N ASN A 37 -4.40 1.98 23.43
CA ASN A 37 -4.84 1.01 24.45
C ASN A 37 -4.33 -0.41 24.20
N THR A 38 -4.20 -0.82 22.93
CA THR A 38 -3.68 -2.15 22.60
C THR A 38 -2.17 -2.22 22.84
N LEU A 39 -1.44 -1.17 22.47
CA LEU A 39 0.01 -1.08 22.57
C LEU A 39 0.48 -0.89 24.02
N SER A 40 -0.23 -0.09 24.82
CA SER A 40 0.11 0.14 26.23
C SER A 40 0.01 -1.13 27.09
N ARG A 41 -0.88 -2.05 26.71
CA ARG A 41 -1.07 -3.38 27.33
C ARG A 41 -0.15 -4.47 26.76
N SER A 42 0.85 -4.10 25.97
CA SER A 42 1.85 -5.04 25.45
C SER A 42 3.04 -5.14 26.41
N GLU A 43 3.59 -6.33 26.56
CA GLU A 43 4.82 -6.57 27.32
C GLU A 43 6.06 -5.96 26.64
N LEU A 44 5.99 -5.74 25.32
CA LEU A 44 7.07 -5.16 24.53
C LEU A 44 7.28 -3.68 24.86
N ILE A 45 8.49 -3.33 25.29
CA ILE A 45 8.88 -1.94 25.58
C ILE A 45 8.70 -1.04 24.34
N THR A 46 9.06 -1.54 23.16
CA THR A 46 8.88 -0.81 21.90
C THR A 46 7.42 -0.53 21.58
N ALA A 47 6.49 -1.42 21.95
CA ALA A 47 5.06 -1.18 21.79
C ALA A 47 4.56 -0.10 22.75
N ARG A 48 4.99 -0.12 24.02
CA ARG A 48 4.63 0.92 24.99
C ARG A 48 5.15 2.30 24.58
N ARG A 49 6.39 2.40 24.10
CA ARG A 49 6.95 3.64 23.51
C ARG A 49 6.15 4.13 22.30
N LEU A 50 5.69 3.22 21.44
CA LEU A 50 4.80 3.60 20.34
C LEU A 50 3.44 4.09 20.85
N ALA A 51 2.92 3.52 21.95
CA ALA A 51 1.67 3.99 22.57
C ALA A 51 1.79 5.45 23.03
N GLU A 52 2.87 5.79 23.73
CA GLU A 52 3.19 7.16 24.16
C GLU A 52 3.27 8.10 22.94
N LYS A 53 4.10 7.76 21.96
CA LYS A 53 4.24 8.52 20.70
C LYS A 53 2.92 8.77 19.97
N LEU A 54 1.99 7.80 19.99
CA LEU A 54 0.67 7.96 19.36
C LEU A 54 -0.30 8.77 20.24
N SER A 55 -0.15 8.70 21.56
CA SER A 55 -0.93 9.48 22.53
C SER A 55 -0.60 10.97 22.39
N ASP A 56 0.68 11.29 22.35
CA ASP A 56 1.22 12.66 22.26
C ASP A 56 1.04 13.28 20.87
N CYS A 57 0.60 12.50 19.88
CA CYS A 57 0.36 13.01 18.54
C CYS A 57 -0.92 13.86 18.49
N ASP A 58 -0.77 15.13 18.13
CA ASP A 58 -1.87 16.04 17.81
C ASP A 58 -1.62 16.78 16.48
N ASP A 59 -2.41 17.83 16.23
CA ASP A 59 -2.36 18.61 14.98
C ASP A 59 -1.16 19.57 14.93
N GLU A 60 -0.63 20.01 16.09
CA GLU A 60 0.54 20.89 16.21
C GLU A 60 1.85 20.08 16.20
N GLU A 61 1.86 18.93 16.88
CA GLU A 61 2.98 18.01 17.00
C GLU A 61 2.67 16.61 16.42
N PRO A 62 2.51 16.49 15.09
CA PRO A 62 2.22 15.21 14.45
C PRO A 62 3.41 14.24 14.57
N CYS A 63 3.15 13.01 15.02
CA CYS A 63 4.20 11.99 15.19
C CYS A 63 4.73 11.40 13.86
N PHE A 64 4.07 11.67 12.73
CA PHE A 64 4.43 11.23 11.38
C PHE A 64 4.55 9.71 11.17
N SER A 65 3.98 8.91 12.06
CA SER A 65 4.00 7.46 12.01
C SER A 65 2.93 6.90 11.07
N PHE A 66 3.25 5.86 10.27
CA PHE A 66 2.21 5.11 9.54
C PHE A 66 1.30 4.28 10.46
N SER A 67 1.66 4.16 11.74
CA SER A 67 0.80 3.57 12.76
C SER A 67 -0.19 4.56 13.37
N CYS A 68 -0.04 5.86 13.11
CA CYS A 68 -0.99 6.86 13.54
C CYS A 68 -2.10 7.04 12.49
N PRO A 69 -3.36 6.67 12.77
CA PRO A 69 -4.45 6.84 11.82
C PRO A 69 -4.74 8.33 11.50
N VAL A 70 -4.45 9.24 12.43
CA VAL A 70 -4.59 10.69 12.21
C VAL A 70 -3.54 11.19 11.21
N CYS A 71 -2.25 10.92 11.44
CA CYS A 71 -1.20 11.29 10.49
C CYS A 71 -1.38 10.61 9.11
N VAL A 72 -1.82 9.34 9.10
CA VAL A 72 -2.11 8.62 7.84
C VAL A 72 -3.28 9.26 7.09
N ARG A 73 -4.32 9.73 7.77
CA ARG A 73 -5.43 10.45 7.11
C ARG A 73 -4.91 11.71 6.41
N GLU A 74 -4.10 12.52 7.09
CA GLU A 74 -3.52 13.74 6.50
C GLU A 74 -2.61 13.42 5.32
N PHE A 75 -1.78 12.38 5.46
CA PHE A 75 -1.00 11.84 4.35
C PHE A 75 -1.87 11.46 3.17
N ARG A 76 -2.95 10.71 3.40
CA ARG A 76 -3.86 10.23 2.36
C ARG A 76 -4.56 11.39 1.67
N ILE A 77 -5.04 12.41 2.39
CA ILE A 77 -5.68 13.58 1.79
C ILE A 77 -4.74 14.28 0.80
N LYS A 78 -3.50 14.57 1.23
CA LYS A 78 -2.50 15.20 0.35
C LYS A 78 -2.15 14.30 -0.82
N LYS A 79 -1.93 13.00 -0.58
CA LYS A 79 -1.50 12.07 -1.61
C LYS A 79 -2.58 11.77 -2.65
N ILE A 80 -3.83 11.62 -2.22
CA ILE A 80 -4.99 11.44 -3.12
C ILE A 80 -5.13 12.66 -4.01
N SER A 81 -5.03 13.88 -3.46
CA SER A 81 -5.09 15.11 -4.25
C SER A 81 -3.98 15.15 -5.31
N GLN A 82 -2.77 14.77 -4.92
CA GLN A 82 -1.62 14.66 -5.84
C GLN A 82 -1.84 13.67 -6.97
N LEU A 83 -2.34 12.48 -6.64
CA LEU A 83 -2.57 11.41 -7.61
C LEU A 83 -3.78 11.67 -8.50
N ALA A 84 -4.81 12.32 -7.99
CA ALA A 84 -5.97 12.72 -8.77
C ALA A 84 -5.59 13.71 -9.87
N LEU A 85 -4.74 14.70 -9.56
CA LEU A 85 -4.19 15.62 -10.55
C LEU A 85 -3.30 14.90 -11.56
N LEU A 86 -2.44 13.97 -11.10
CA LEU A 86 -1.61 13.17 -12.01
C LEU A 86 -2.45 12.28 -12.95
N CYS A 87 -3.63 11.83 -12.50
CA CYS A 87 -4.50 10.91 -13.22
C CYS A 87 -5.75 11.59 -13.81
N GLU A 88 -5.65 12.87 -14.18
CA GLU A 88 -6.78 13.63 -14.75
C GLU A 88 -7.37 12.94 -15.98
N ASP A 89 -6.53 12.43 -16.89
CA ASP A 89 -6.94 11.50 -17.96
C ASP A 89 -7.03 10.05 -17.46
N TYR A 90 -8.04 9.77 -16.63
CA TYR A 90 -8.20 8.46 -15.98
C TYR A 90 -8.34 7.26 -16.93
N GLN A 91 -8.67 7.47 -18.21
CA GLN A 91 -8.81 6.38 -19.20
C GLN A 91 -7.46 5.77 -19.59
N ALA A 92 -6.40 6.58 -19.60
CA ALA A 92 -5.02 6.15 -19.85
C ALA A 92 -4.44 5.33 -18.68
N TRP A 93 -5.08 5.35 -17.51
CA TRP A 93 -4.60 4.65 -16.32
C TRP A 93 -5.29 3.30 -16.11
N LYS A 94 -4.54 2.35 -15.53
CA LYS A 94 -5.00 1.03 -15.11
C LYS A 94 -4.57 0.79 -13.67
N PHE A 95 -5.39 0.04 -12.93
CA PHE A 95 -5.02 -0.46 -11.62
C PHE A 95 -4.41 -1.86 -11.75
N VAL A 96 -3.22 -2.04 -11.22
CA VAL A 96 -2.50 -3.32 -11.25
C VAL A 96 -2.11 -3.73 -9.83
N THR A 97 -2.53 -4.91 -9.42
CA THR A 97 -2.01 -5.57 -8.21
C THR A 97 -0.96 -6.60 -8.61
N ILE A 98 0.19 -6.56 -7.96
CA ILE A 98 1.25 -7.57 -8.09
C ILE A 98 1.44 -8.25 -6.73
N ILE A 99 1.34 -9.58 -6.68
CA ILE A 99 1.47 -10.38 -5.46
C ILE A 99 2.72 -11.26 -5.56
N TYR A 100 3.57 -11.22 -4.52
CA TYR A 100 4.79 -12.03 -4.45
C TYR A 100 4.55 -13.29 -3.60
N TYR A 101 3.92 -14.31 -4.19
CA TYR A 101 3.69 -15.60 -3.53
C TYR A 101 4.98 -16.31 -3.09
N ASP A 102 6.08 -16.12 -3.82
CA ASP A 102 7.40 -16.68 -3.49
C ASP A 102 8.14 -15.93 -2.37
N ARG A 103 7.52 -14.88 -1.82
CA ARG A 103 8.05 -14.07 -0.71
C ARG A 103 7.06 -13.94 0.43
N MET A 104 6.10 -14.86 0.49
CA MET A 104 5.30 -15.05 1.69
C MET A 104 6.22 -15.41 2.86
N THR A 105 5.91 -14.90 4.04
CA THR A 105 6.73 -15.07 5.25
C THR A 105 5.85 -15.44 6.43
N SER A 106 6.36 -16.20 7.39
CA SER A 106 5.59 -16.53 8.60
C SER A 106 5.55 -15.33 9.55
N THR A 107 6.61 -14.54 9.57
CA THR A 107 6.74 -13.33 10.39
C THR A 107 7.02 -12.09 9.54
N LEU A 108 6.51 -10.92 9.98
CA LEU A 108 6.77 -9.65 9.29
C LEU A 108 8.26 -9.26 9.27
N GLY A 109 9.03 -9.69 10.27
CA GLY A 109 10.46 -9.34 10.40
C GLY A 109 11.33 -9.93 9.29
N GLU A 110 10.90 -11.04 8.67
CA GLU A 110 11.59 -11.67 7.54
C GLU A 110 11.41 -10.89 6.23
N LEU A 111 10.43 -10.00 6.16
CA LEU A 111 10.02 -9.34 4.94
C LEU A 111 10.89 -8.13 4.64
N SER A 112 11.80 -8.29 3.67
CA SER A 112 12.60 -7.16 3.18
C SER A 112 11.86 -6.36 2.09
N ILE A 113 11.12 -5.34 2.51
CA ILE A 113 10.33 -4.48 1.60
C ILE A 113 11.22 -3.79 0.56
N GLN A 114 12.39 -3.30 0.96
CA GLN A 114 13.35 -2.68 0.04
C GLN A 114 13.85 -3.64 -1.05
N ARG A 115 14.09 -4.91 -0.71
CA ARG A 115 14.44 -5.94 -1.70
C ARG A 115 13.29 -6.21 -2.66
N LEU A 116 12.04 -6.19 -2.18
CA LEU A 116 10.85 -6.34 -3.03
C LEU A 116 10.66 -5.17 -3.99
N ILE A 117 10.82 -3.93 -3.52
CA ILE A 117 10.81 -2.74 -4.38
C ILE A 117 11.91 -2.83 -5.44
N GLY A 118 13.14 -3.15 -5.04
CA GLY A 118 14.27 -3.31 -5.97
C GLY A 118 14.04 -4.44 -6.98
N ARG A 119 13.42 -5.55 -6.54
CA ARG A 119 13.04 -6.67 -7.40
C ARG A 119 11.98 -6.24 -8.42
N LEU A 120 10.94 -5.53 -8.00
CA LEU A 120 9.90 -5.02 -8.92
C LEU A 120 10.53 -4.12 -10.00
N ARG A 121 11.40 -3.17 -9.61
CA ARG A 121 12.12 -2.32 -10.59
C ARG A 121 12.90 -3.14 -11.62
N LYS A 122 13.62 -4.18 -11.17
CA LYS A 122 14.39 -5.07 -12.06
C LYS A 122 13.47 -5.88 -12.98
N GLN A 123 12.33 -6.36 -12.49
CA GLN A 123 11.36 -7.13 -13.27
C GLN A 123 10.69 -6.25 -14.34
N LEU A 124 10.30 -5.01 -14.01
CA LEU A 124 9.79 -4.05 -14.99
C LEU A 124 10.82 -3.79 -16.09
N LYS A 125 12.06 -3.46 -15.71
CA LYS A 125 13.16 -3.20 -16.66
C LYS A 125 13.43 -4.40 -17.58
N ARG A 126 13.53 -5.61 -17.03
CA ARG A 126 13.76 -6.85 -17.81
C ARG A 126 12.60 -7.19 -18.75
N SER A 127 11.38 -6.81 -18.38
CA SER A 127 10.20 -6.99 -19.21
C SER A 127 10.08 -5.93 -20.31
N GLY A 128 10.95 -4.91 -20.30
CA GLY A 128 10.91 -3.78 -21.23
C GLY A 128 9.78 -2.79 -20.95
N ILE A 129 9.26 -2.76 -19.72
CA ILE A 129 8.22 -1.80 -19.34
C ILE A 129 8.88 -0.44 -19.11
N SER A 130 8.44 0.55 -19.88
CA SER A 130 8.78 1.96 -19.76
C SER A 130 7.57 2.83 -19.37
N ASP A 131 6.44 2.18 -19.07
CA ASP A 131 5.22 2.85 -18.62
C ASP A 131 5.46 3.68 -17.36
N VAL A 132 4.53 4.57 -17.06
CA VAL A 132 4.54 5.34 -15.82
C VAL A 132 3.79 4.57 -14.73
N LEU A 133 4.45 4.30 -13.59
CA LEU A 133 3.87 3.57 -12.47
C LEU A 133 4.05 4.31 -11.15
N ILE A 134 2.98 4.38 -10.36
CA ILE A 134 3.02 4.83 -8.97
C ILE A 134 2.10 4.00 -8.10
N GLY A 135 2.50 3.70 -6.87
CA GLY A 135 1.65 2.98 -5.96
C GLY A 135 2.32 2.66 -4.64
N PHE A 136 1.71 1.74 -3.91
CA PHE A 136 2.15 1.41 -2.55
C PHE A 136 2.31 -0.08 -2.36
N PHE A 137 3.28 -0.41 -1.52
CA PHE A 137 3.47 -1.71 -0.93
C PHE A 137 2.48 -1.91 0.22
N GLU A 138 1.85 -3.08 0.22
CA GLU A 138 1.00 -3.57 1.29
C GLU A 138 1.34 -5.03 1.60
N VAL A 139 0.94 -5.47 2.80
CA VAL A 139 1.04 -6.87 3.20
C VAL A 139 -0.19 -7.22 4.01
N ASP A 140 -0.80 -8.36 3.69
CA ASP A 140 -1.94 -8.90 4.42
C ASP A 140 -1.56 -10.24 5.03
N TYR A 141 -2.07 -10.55 6.22
CA TYR A 141 -1.90 -11.88 6.83
C TYR A 141 -3.02 -12.81 6.37
N HIS A 142 -2.65 -13.97 5.83
CA HIS A 142 -3.56 -15.01 5.37
C HIS A 142 -3.50 -16.19 6.34
N PRO A 143 -4.48 -16.36 7.24
CA PRO A 143 -4.49 -17.47 8.21
C PRO A 143 -4.56 -18.85 7.55
N GLU A 144 -5.25 -18.97 6.41
CA GLU A 144 -5.31 -20.19 5.59
C GLU A 144 -3.90 -20.73 5.27
N TYR A 145 -2.94 -19.84 5.03
CA TYR A 145 -1.56 -20.18 4.73
C TYR A 145 -0.62 -20.00 5.93
N GLN A 146 -1.10 -19.38 7.01
CA GLN A 146 -0.28 -18.87 8.12
C GLN A 146 0.90 -18.01 7.64
N ARG A 147 0.66 -17.15 6.64
CA ARG A 147 1.69 -16.31 6.04
C ARG A 147 1.24 -14.88 5.82
N TRP A 148 2.20 -13.96 5.90
CA TRP A 148 2.11 -12.60 5.41
C TRP A 148 2.36 -12.58 3.90
N MET A 149 1.45 -11.98 3.15
CA MET A 149 1.43 -11.96 1.70
C MET A 149 1.74 -10.55 1.15
N PRO A 150 2.99 -10.31 0.72
CA PRO A 150 3.40 -9.02 0.17
C PRO A 150 2.77 -8.76 -1.20
N HIS A 151 2.26 -7.55 -1.40
CA HIS A 151 1.71 -7.12 -2.66
C HIS A 151 1.92 -5.62 -2.91
N PHE A 152 1.85 -5.23 -4.18
CA PHE A 152 1.87 -3.85 -4.63
C PHE A 152 0.55 -3.51 -5.28
N HIS A 153 -0.01 -2.36 -4.92
CA HIS A 153 -1.15 -1.75 -5.60
C HIS A 153 -0.65 -0.55 -6.41
N LEU A 154 -0.72 -0.65 -7.73
CA LEU A 154 -0.10 0.28 -8.67
C LEU A 154 -1.15 0.93 -9.57
N LEU A 155 -1.03 2.24 -9.76
CA LEU A 155 -1.55 2.97 -10.89
C LEU A 155 -0.51 2.90 -12.01
N VAL A 156 -0.95 2.53 -13.20
CA VAL A 156 -0.11 2.38 -14.38
C VAL A 156 -0.72 3.18 -15.52
N ARG A 157 0.00 4.16 -16.06
CA ARG A 157 -0.38 4.83 -17.30
C ARG A 157 0.18 4.03 -18.47
N CYS A 158 -0.71 3.41 -19.25
CA CYS A 158 -0.34 2.59 -20.40
C CYS A 158 -1.53 2.45 -21.36
N ASP A 159 -1.23 2.33 -22.66
CA ASP A 159 -2.26 2.12 -23.68
C ASP A 159 -2.94 0.75 -23.51
N SER A 160 -2.15 -0.27 -23.22
CA SER A 160 -2.64 -1.64 -23.08
C SER A 160 -1.73 -2.52 -22.23
N THR A 161 -2.33 -3.18 -21.24
CA THR A 161 -1.67 -4.25 -20.48
C THR A 161 -1.67 -5.60 -21.22
N ARG A 162 -2.18 -5.66 -22.46
CA ARG A 162 -2.17 -6.89 -23.29
C ARG A 162 -0.97 -6.99 -24.21
N ASN A 163 -0.14 -5.95 -24.27
CA ASN A 163 1.06 -5.92 -25.10
C ASN A 163 2.14 -6.93 -24.64
N ILE A 164 3.20 -7.06 -25.44
CA ILE A 164 4.27 -8.04 -25.22
C ILE A 164 5.06 -7.79 -23.92
N THR A 165 5.29 -6.53 -23.52
CA THR A 165 6.07 -6.20 -22.32
C THR A 165 5.30 -6.57 -21.05
N TRP A 166 3.99 -6.29 -21.00
CA TRP A 166 3.13 -6.75 -19.91
C TRP A 166 2.92 -8.26 -19.89
N ARG A 167 2.92 -8.93 -21.04
CA ARG A 167 2.91 -10.40 -21.10
C ARG A 167 4.19 -10.97 -20.48
N LYS A 168 5.36 -10.46 -20.86
CA LYS A 168 6.65 -10.84 -20.27
C LYS A 168 6.69 -10.64 -18.75
N LEU A 169 6.12 -9.54 -18.26
CA LEU A 169 6.02 -9.29 -16.82
C LEU A 169 5.13 -10.36 -16.13
N ARG A 170 3.93 -10.61 -16.65
CA ARG A 170 3.04 -11.65 -16.12
C ARG A 170 3.70 -13.02 -16.13
N ASP A 171 4.38 -13.38 -17.21
CA ASP A 171 5.07 -14.66 -17.33
C ASP A 171 6.21 -14.76 -16.29
N CYS A 172 6.93 -13.67 -16.04
CA CYS A 172 7.92 -13.62 -14.97
C CYS A 172 7.30 -13.93 -13.60
N PHE A 173 6.14 -13.35 -13.29
CA PHE A 173 5.43 -13.60 -12.03
C PHE A 173 4.76 -14.98 -11.94
N ASN A 174 4.24 -15.50 -13.06
CA ASN A 174 3.66 -16.85 -13.11
C ASN A 174 4.73 -17.94 -12.94
N LYS A 175 5.95 -17.69 -13.46
CA LYS A 175 7.14 -18.54 -13.28
C LYS A 175 7.77 -18.40 -11.90
N CYS A 176 7.58 -17.28 -11.21
CA CYS A 176 7.93 -17.22 -9.79
C CYS A 176 7.10 -18.29 -9.07
N GLY A 177 7.76 -19.15 -8.29
CA GLY A 177 7.10 -20.22 -7.57
C GLY A 177 6.15 -19.72 -6.48
N LYS A 178 5.72 -20.64 -5.63
CA LYS A 178 5.20 -20.33 -4.30
C LYS A 178 6.32 -20.56 -3.28
N SER A 179 6.14 -20.11 -2.05
CA SER A 179 6.98 -20.59 -0.95
C SER A 179 6.86 -22.12 -0.86
N ASN A 180 7.98 -22.84 -0.77
CA ASN A 180 8.02 -24.31 -0.89
C ASN A 180 7.15 -25.03 0.15
N ASP A 181 6.89 -24.36 1.26
CA ASP A 181 6.23 -24.81 2.48
C ASP A 181 4.74 -24.39 2.57
N VAL A 182 4.18 -23.83 1.49
CA VAL A 182 2.79 -23.37 1.47
C VAL A 182 2.06 -24.01 0.31
N ASP A 183 0.88 -24.57 0.57
CA ASP A 183 -0.01 -24.98 -0.51
C ASP A 183 -1.00 -23.89 -0.90
N ILE A 184 -1.04 -23.59 -2.19
CA ILE A 184 -1.91 -22.56 -2.77
C ILE A 184 -2.50 -23.14 -4.04
N GLU A 185 -3.80 -23.39 -3.97
CA GLU A 185 -4.57 -24.00 -5.05
C GLU A 185 -4.58 -23.11 -6.31
N VAL A 186 -4.88 -21.81 -6.16
CA VAL A 186 -4.98 -20.88 -7.29
C VAL A 186 -4.11 -19.64 -7.06
N ARG A 187 -3.10 -19.48 -7.91
CA ARG A 187 -2.21 -18.30 -7.90
C ARG A 187 -2.62 -17.30 -8.97
N ARG A 188 -2.87 -16.05 -8.54
CA ARG A 188 -3.11 -14.91 -9.44
C ARG A 188 -2.13 -13.78 -9.09
N PRO A 189 -0.85 -13.89 -9.50
CA PRO A 189 0.19 -12.97 -9.06
C PRO A 189 0.10 -11.59 -9.71
N THR A 190 -0.71 -11.44 -10.77
CA THR A 190 -0.98 -10.15 -11.39
C THR A 190 -2.47 -10.01 -11.66
N LEU A 191 -3.08 -8.95 -11.14
CA LEU A 191 -4.48 -8.59 -11.36
C LEU A 191 -4.55 -7.20 -11.97
N VAL A 192 -5.29 -7.05 -13.07
CA VAL A 192 -5.47 -5.76 -13.75
C VAL A 192 -6.94 -5.38 -13.72
N LYS A 193 -7.25 -4.13 -13.36
CA LYS A 193 -8.59 -3.55 -13.39
C LYS A 193 -8.60 -2.22 -14.13
N ARG A 194 -9.70 -1.90 -14.81
CA ARG A 194 -9.96 -0.56 -15.36
C ARG A 194 -10.41 0.39 -14.25
N LEU A 195 -10.05 1.66 -14.36
CA LEU A 195 -10.47 2.72 -13.42
C LEU A 195 -11.89 3.20 -13.77
N LYS A 196 -12.92 2.50 -13.29
CA LYS A 196 -14.32 2.96 -13.42
C LYS A 196 -14.68 4.07 -12.43
N ASN A 197 -14.06 4.07 -11.26
CA ASN A 197 -14.16 5.11 -10.23
C ASN A 197 -12.73 5.52 -9.83
N PRO A 198 -12.11 6.48 -10.54
CA PRO A 198 -10.69 6.79 -10.37
C PRO A 198 -10.38 7.30 -8.96
N LEU A 199 -11.14 8.27 -8.44
CA LEU A 199 -10.92 8.79 -7.08
C LEU A 199 -11.09 7.72 -6.01
N GLY A 200 -12.10 6.85 -6.14
CA GLY A 200 -12.31 5.74 -5.20
C GLY A 200 -11.14 4.75 -5.20
N LEU A 201 -10.61 4.40 -6.38
CA LEU A 201 -9.47 3.49 -6.52
C LEU A 201 -8.14 4.14 -6.09
N ILE A 202 -7.91 5.41 -6.40
CA ILE A 202 -6.76 6.19 -5.90
C ILE A 202 -6.78 6.23 -4.37
N SER A 203 -7.95 6.51 -3.79
CA SER A 203 -8.12 6.49 -2.34
C SER A 203 -7.83 5.11 -1.73
N TYR A 204 -8.23 4.04 -2.41
CA TYR A 204 -7.95 2.67 -2.01
C TYR A 204 -6.44 2.36 -2.04
N ILE A 205 -5.72 2.74 -3.10
CA ILE A 205 -4.27 2.51 -3.25
C ILE A 205 -3.45 3.19 -2.16
N CYS A 206 -3.87 4.37 -1.72
CA CYS A 206 -3.19 5.09 -0.64
C CYS A 206 -3.52 4.55 0.76
N LYS A 207 -4.33 3.49 0.89
CA LYS A 207 -4.81 3.00 2.18
C LYS A 207 -3.78 2.09 2.84
N ILE A 208 -2.87 2.68 3.60
CA ILE A 208 -1.85 1.95 4.35
C ILE A 208 -2.53 1.23 5.54
N LYS A 209 -3.03 0.01 5.30
CA LYS A 209 -3.71 -0.79 6.32
C LYS A 209 -3.50 -2.29 6.08
N TRP A 210 -2.64 -2.88 6.90
CA TRP A 210 -2.38 -4.32 6.88
C TRP A 210 -3.48 -5.06 7.62
N MET A 211 -4.08 -6.05 6.97
CA MET A 211 -5.28 -6.73 7.44
C MET A 211 -5.09 -8.24 7.50
N ARG A 212 -5.98 -8.90 8.22
CA ARG A 212 -6.18 -10.34 8.12
C ARG A 212 -7.14 -10.61 6.97
N VAL A 213 -6.77 -11.48 6.04
CA VAL A 213 -7.64 -11.92 4.94
C VAL A 213 -8.09 -13.33 5.26
N GLU A 214 -9.35 -13.48 5.66
CA GLU A 214 -9.97 -14.78 5.88
C GLU A 214 -10.59 -15.30 4.59
N SER A 215 -10.37 -16.57 4.31
CA SER A 215 -10.99 -17.30 3.20
C SER A 215 -12.23 -18.03 3.71
N TYR A 216 -13.28 -18.06 2.90
CA TYR A 216 -14.50 -18.82 3.15
C TYR A 216 -15.11 -19.25 1.81
N TYR A 217 -16.00 -20.23 1.80
CA TYR A 217 -16.58 -20.77 0.58
C TYR A 217 -18.10 -20.53 0.56
N VAL A 218 -18.61 -20.10 -0.59
CA VAL A 218 -20.05 -19.94 -0.87
C VAL A 218 -20.32 -20.65 -2.18
N GLU A 219 -21.20 -21.65 -2.16
CA GLU A 219 -21.54 -22.45 -3.36
C GLU A 219 -20.30 -23.03 -4.09
N GLY A 220 -19.29 -23.45 -3.32
CA GLY A 220 -18.02 -23.97 -3.86
C GLY A 220 -17.04 -22.90 -4.35
N GLU A 221 -17.45 -21.62 -4.43
CA GLU A 221 -16.56 -20.54 -4.80
C GLU A 221 -15.78 -19.99 -3.60
N ARG A 222 -14.46 -19.87 -3.75
CA ARG A 222 -13.59 -19.29 -2.73
C ARG A 222 -13.77 -17.76 -2.67
N MET A 223 -14.25 -17.29 -1.53
CA MET A 223 -14.44 -15.89 -1.20
C MET A 223 -13.41 -15.44 -0.15
N THR A 224 -13.21 -14.13 -0.04
CA THR A 224 -12.31 -13.55 0.97
C THR A 224 -12.91 -12.33 1.63
N ARG A 225 -12.66 -12.16 2.93
CA ARG A 225 -13.03 -10.96 3.69
C ARG A 225 -11.85 -10.40 4.47
N LYS A 226 -11.71 -9.06 4.49
CA LYS A 226 -10.68 -8.36 5.27
C LYS A 226 -11.18 -8.08 6.69
N LEU A 227 -10.44 -8.55 7.69
CA LEU A 227 -10.70 -8.35 9.12
C LEU A 227 -9.48 -7.71 9.81
N ARG A 228 -9.68 -7.18 11.02
CA ARG A 228 -8.56 -6.76 11.85
C ARG A 228 -7.66 -7.96 12.18
N LEU A 229 -6.36 -7.70 12.24
CA LEU A 229 -5.35 -8.64 12.73
C LEU A 229 -5.63 -9.02 14.19
N LYS A 230 -5.28 -10.26 14.58
CA LYS A 230 -5.30 -10.68 16.00
C LYS A 230 -4.23 -9.91 16.79
N LYS A 231 -4.40 -9.79 18.12
CA LYS A 231 -3.59 -8.92 19.00
C LYS A 231 -2.08 -8.93 18.70
N VAL A 232 -1.46 -10.12 18.64
CA VAL A 232 -0.02 -10.27 18.39
C VAL A 232 0.38 -9.69 17.03
N ASN A 233 -0.21 -10.19 15.94
CA ASN A 233 0.06 -9.70 14.59
C ASN A 233 -0.29 -8.22 14.42
N PHE A 234 -1.31 -7.73 15.13
CA PHE A 234 -1.69 -6.34 15.12
C PHE A 234 -0.60 -5.46 15.75
N VAL A 235 -0.10 -5.80 16.94
CA VAL A 235 1.02 -5.09 17.56
C VAL A 235 2.26 -5.10 16.67
N HIS A 236 2.66 -6.26 16.13
CA HIS A 236 3.81 -6.34 15.22
C HIS A 236 3.62 -5.53 13.95
N SER A 237 2.41 -5.49 13.38
CA SER A 237 2.12 -4.66 12.21
C SER A 237 2.28 -3.18 12.52
N LEU A 238 1.85 -2.71 13.69
CA LEU A 238 1.99 -1.32 14.11
C LEU A 238 3.47 -0.96 14.39
N LEU A 239 4.23 -1.85 15.02
CA LEU A 239 5.67 -1.63 15.19
C LEU A 239 6.40 -1.54 13.85
N THR A 240 6.02 -2.42 12.92
CA THR A 240 6.62 -2.41 11.57
C THR A 240 6.27 -1.12 10.85
N LEU A 241 4.99 -0.75 10.79
CA LEU A 241 4.52 0.50 10.16
C LEU A 241 5.19 1.74 10.75
N ASP A 242 5.41 1.79 12.07
CA ASP A 242 6.09 2.93 12.71
C ASP A 242 7.53 3.11 12.23
N SER A 243 8.21 2.00 11.93
CA SER A 243 9.61 2.01 11.46
C SER A 243 9.77 2.46 10.00
N LEU A 244 8.69 2.46 9.21
CA LEU A 244 8.76 2.71 7.78
C LEU A 244 8.76 4.20 7.45
N LYS A 245 9.56 4.56 6.44
CA LYS A 245 9.54 5.85 5.74
C LYS A 245 8.69 5.74 4.48
N LEU A 246 8.31 6.88 3.91
CA LEU A 246 7.51 6.90 2.68
C LEU A 246 8.24 6.19 1.53
N SER A 247 9.56 6.38 1.43
CA SER A 247 10.43 5.69 0.48
C SER A 247 10.50 4.17 0.66
N ASP A 248 10.03 3.66 1.81
CA ASP A 248 10.00 2.21 2.08
C ASP A 248 8.74 1.54 1.56
N ILE A 249 7.66 2.30 1.36
CA ILE A 249 6.37 1.73 0.91
C ILE A 249 5.94 2.27 -0.45
N GLU A 250 6.37 3.46 -0.84
CA GLU A 250 5.98 4.07 -2.10
C GLU A 250 6.85 3.53 -3.23
N PHE A 251 6.18 3.06 -4.27
CA PHE A 251 6.79 2.66 -5.52
C PHE A 251 6.55 3.75 -6.58
N MET A 252 7.61 4.22 -7.21
CA MET A 252 7.56 5.12 -8.36
C MET A 252 8.49 4.62 -9.47
N HIS A 253 8.00 4.65 -10.70
CA HIS A 253 8.74 4.36 -11.93
C HIS A 253 8.24 5.31 -13.03
N GLY A 254 9.16 6.00 -13.72
CA GLY A 254 8.77 7.01 -14.71
C GLY A 254 8.18 8.30 -14.11
N ILE A 255 8.24 8.49 -12.78
CA ILE A 255 7.72 9.68 -12.07
C ILE A 255 8.81 10.25 -11.16
N ARG A 256 8.81 11.59 -11.03
CA ARG A 256 9.59 12.33 -10.04
C ARG A 256 8.68 13.20 -9.18
N GLN A 257 9.05 13.32 -7.92
CA GLN A 257 8.40 14.21 -6.98
C GLN A 257 9.10 15.57 -6.95
N HIS A 258 8.34 16.64 -7.18
CA HIS A 258 8.80 18.02 -7.12
C HIS A 258 8.02 18.78 -6.05
N GLY A 259 8.58 18.84 -4.84
CA GLY A 259 7.87 19.32 -3.65
C GLY A 259 6.62 18.48 -3.43
N ALA A 260 5.46 19.10 -3.64
CA ALA A 260 4.17 18.44 -3.52
C ALA A 260 3.43 18.27 -4.84
N THR A 261 4.12 18.31 -5.97
CA THR A 261 3.59 17.85 -7.26
C THR A 261 4.30 16.58 -7.71
N LEU A 262 3.60 15.76 -8.49
CA LEU A 262 4.18 14.63 -9.20
C LEU A 262 4.26 15.00 -10.68
N ARG A 263 5.40 14.70 -11.30
CA ARG A 263 5.59 14.89 -12.73
C ARG A 263 6.19 13.64 -13.32
N GLU A 264 5.78 13.32 -14.55
CA GLU A 264 6.43 12.26 -15.30
C GLU A 264 7.88 12.65 -15.56
N SER A 265 8.80 11.69 -15.39
CA SER A 265 10.16 11.90 -15.83
C SER A 265 10.20 11.75 -17.35
N VAL A 266 10.69 12.77 -18.05
CA VAL A 266 11.02 12.63 -19.48
C VAL A 266 12.06 11.51 -19.61
N LEU A 267 11.63 10.34 -20.05
CA LEU A 267 12.53 9.24 -20.42
C LEU A 267 13.14 9.59 -21.78
N GLY A 268 14.11 10.51 -21.77
CA GLY A 268 14.78 10.96 -22.99
C GLY A 268 15.40 12.35 -22.88
N LYS A 269 16.48 12.46 -22.10
CA LYS A 269 17.68 13.29 -22.39
C LYS A 269 18.80 12.72 -21.51
N LYS A 270 19.48 11.70 -22.03
CA LYS A 270 20.92 11.58 -21.82
C LYS A 270 21.57 12.46 -22.87
#